data_AF-D3S894-F1
#
_entry.id   AF-D3S894-F1
#
_cell.length_a   1.000
_cell.length_b   1.000
_cell.length_c   1.000
_cell.angle_alpha   90.00
_cell.angle_beta   90.00
_cell.angle_gamma   90.00
#
_symmetry.space_group_name_H-M   'P 1'
#
loop_
_entity.id
_entity.type
_entity.pdbx_description
1 polymer ?
#
loop_
_entity_poly.entity_id
_entity_poly.type
_entity_poly.pdbx_seq_one_letter_code
_entity_poly.pdbx_strand_id
1 'polypeptide(L)'
;MKHVKIFNGINECDIYLIGTAHVSKDSIEEVENIISSVSPEGVAVELDDRRFFSLISNEEKKVDLKKVLKEGNFLKFFIYLILANSQKKIGESLGIKPGSEMKKAIEIASRYGLPIYLIDRDINITLSRLMDRMTFKEKIKIFWELLNSDEGDLEVDDDLLKEMVENPEKFIKLLKEMSPTIYEVLVDERDRFMAKRLFELSKGKNSLVAVVGAGHVEGIVRYLKQLENGKDIDLMELIKVKKRKKSLTKLLTYGISLAIIAIFLYIVYYALNNPELLKMITFQWIIFTGGLSALGVILARGKLITALIAFLSAPITTLVPLPLAAVGTIAGLVELKYREITDKDLVGIINAESIKELLNNNLFRVLLVATLSNIGASIGVFYCLGKFIGFLG
;
A
#
# COMPACT_ATOMS: atom_id res chain seq x y z
N MET A 1 -29.86 -7.95 -0.78
CA MET A 1 -29.40 -9.35 -0.56
C MET A 1 -29.41 -10.20 -1.86
N LYS A 2 -28.41 -11.06 -2.08
CA LYS A 2 -28.44 -12.17 -3.06
C LYS A 2 -28.39 -13.53 -2.36
N HIS A 3 -29.18 -14.49 -2.83
CA HIS A 3 -29.18 -15.87 -2.34
C HIS A 3 -28.65 -16.80 -3.43
N VAL A 4 -27.76 -17.71 -3.03
CA VAL A 4 -27.21 -18.74 -3.91
C VAL A 4 -27.17 -20.06 -3.17
N LYS A 5 -27.86 -21.06 -3.73
CA LYS A 5 -27.70 -22.44 -3.31
C LYS A 5 -26.57 -23.09 -4.12
N ILE A 6 -25.65 -23.76 -3.43
CA ILE A 6 -24.54 -24.48 -4.05
C ILE A 6 -24.42 -25.92 -3.53
N PHE A 7 -23.98 -26.84 -4.38
CA PHE A 7 -23.45 -28.14 -3.97
C PHE A 7 -21.93 -28.05 -3.80
N ASN A 8 -21.44 -28.30 -2.58
CA ASN A 8 -20.03 -28.10 -2.21
C ASN A 8 -19.18 -29.38 -2.28
N GLY A 9 -19.72 -30.45 -2.87
CA GLY A 9 -19.12 -31.78 -2.93
C GLY A 9 -19.46 -32.68 -1.74
N ILE A 10 -20.08 -32.15 -0.67
CA ILE A 10 -20.52 -32.90 0.51
C ILE A 10 -22.03 -32.78 0.69
N ASN A 11 -22.56 -31.56 0.64
CA ASN A 11 -23.96 -31.26 0.84
C ASN A 11 -24.38 -30.02 0.02
N GLU A 12 -25.69 -29.78 -0.06
CA GLU A 12 -26.20 -28.48 -0.52
C GLU A 12 -26.16 -27.46 0.62
N CYS A 13 -25.73 -26.24 0.31
CA CYS A 13 -25.67 -25.14 1.27
C CYS A 13 -26.29 -23.87 0.65
N ASP A 14 -27.14 -23.19 1.42
CA ASP A 14 -27.72 -21.90 1.10
C ASP A 14 -26.83 -20.76 1.60
N ILE A 15 -26.26 -19.99 0.68
CA ILE A 15 -25.40 -18.85 0.98
C ILE A 15 -26.15 -17.55 0.69
N TYR A 16 -26.33 -16.73 1.72
CA TYR A 16 -26.98 -15.42 1.65
C TYR A 16 -25.92 -14.32 1.69
N LEU A 17 -25.73 -13.62 0.58
CA LEU A 17 -24.79 -12.52 0.43
C LEU A 17 -25.51 -11.18 0.67
N ILE A 18 -25.12 -10.49 1.73
CA ILE A 18 -25.57 -9.15 2.05
C ILE A 18 -24.53 -8.18 1.50
N GLY A 19 -24.87 -7.52 0.40
CA GLY A 19 -24.06 -6.50 -0.23
C GLY A 19 -24.22 -5.16 0.48
N THR A 20 -23.13 -4.67 1.06
CA THR A 20 -23.06 -3.38 1.76
C THR A 20 -22.55 -2.33 0.78
N ALA A 21 -23.47 -1.56 0.19
CA ALA A 21 -23.18 -0.37 -0.62
C ALA A 21 -23.48 0.91 0.16
N HIS A 22 -24.43 0.83 1.08
CA HIS A 22 -24.89 1.94 1.87
C HIS A 22 -24.34 1.78 3.26
N VAL A 23 -23.41 2.66 3.61
CA VAL A 23 -23.12 2.97 5.00
C VAL A 23 -24.34 3.76 5.54
N SER A 24 -25.53 3.18 5.50
CA SER A 24 -26.81 3.75 5.95
C SER A 24 -27.38 2.96 7.13
N LYS A 25 -28.30 3.56 7.88
CA LYS A 25 -28.92 2.87 9.02
C LYS A 25 -29.76 1.69 8.56
N ASP A 26 -30.34 1.80 7.37
CA ASP A 26 -31.19 0.76 6.76
C ASP A 26 -30.39 -0.52 6.45
N SER A 27 -29.10 -0.41 6.07
CA SER A 27 -28.26 -1.58 5.82
C SER A 27 -27.91 -2.34 7.10
N ILE A 28 -27.76 -1.63 8.22
CA ILE A 28 -27.52 -2.21 9.55
C ILE A 28 -28.75 -2.99 10.02
N GLU A 29 -29.95 -2.44 9.82
CA GLU A 29 -31.21 -3.13 10.12
C GLU A 29 -31.45 -4.33 9.18
N GLU A 30 -31.13 -4.20 7.88
CA GLU A 30 -31.21 -5.31 6.92
C GLU A 30 -30.32 -6.49 7.38
N VAL A 31 -29.09 -6.22 7.81
CA VAL A 31 -28.19 -7.25 8.36
C VAL A 31 -28.82 -7.96 9.56
N GLU A 32 -29.43 -7.22 10.48
CA GLU A 32 -30.07 -7.81 11.67
C GLU A 32 -31.29 -8.66 11.33
N ASN A 33 -32.14 -8.16 10.44
CA ASN A 33 -33.33 -8.86 9.98
C ASN A 33 -32.98 -10.14 9.24
N ILE A 34 -31.97 -10.12 8.36
CA ILE A 34 -31.57 -11.29 7.58
C ILE A 34 -30.94 -12.36 8.49
N ILE A 35 -29.98 -12.00 9.35
CA ILE A 35 -29.32 -12.98 10.23
C ILE A 35 -30.35 -13.64 11.15
N SER A 36 -31.28 -12.85 11.70
CA SER A 36 -32.31 -13.37 12.61
C SER A 36 -33.33 -14.27 11.91
N SER A 37 -33.77 -13.90 10.70
CA SER A 37 -34.77 -14.67 9.93
C SER A 37 -34.20 -15.94 9.31
N VAL A 38 -32.98 -15.89 8.78
CA VAL A 38 -32.32 -17.05 8.16
C VAL A 38 -31.86 -18.05 9.23
N SER A 39 -31.49 -17.57 10.42
CA SER A 39 -30.87 -18.39 11.48
C SER A 39 -29.73 -19.28 10.94
N PRO A 40 -28.68 -18.67 10.35
CA PRO A 40 -27.63 -19.41 9.67
C PRO A 40 -26.74 -20.17 10.65
N GLU A 41 -26.01 -21.18 10.16
CA GLU A 41 -25.04 -21.93 10.97
C GLU A 41 -23.69 -21.19 11.12
N GLY A 42 -23.56 -20.02 10.50
CA GLY A 42 -22.40 -19.14 10.65
C GLY A 42 -22.50 -17.85 9.86
N VAL A 43 -21.73 -16.85 10.28
CA VAL A 43 -21.67 -15.52 9.65
C VAL A 43 -20.26 -15.25 9.16
N ALA A 44 -20.11 -14.97 7.87
CA ALA A 44 -18.86 -14.56 7.25
C ALA A 44 -18.83 -13.05 7.02
N VAL A 45 -17.67 -12.42 7.19
CA VAL A 45 -17.48 -10.97 6.98
C VAL A 45 -16.26 -10.68 6.11
N GLU A 46 -16.35 -9.67 5.25
CA GLU A 46 -15.24 -9.15 4.43
C GLU A 46 -14.21 -8.41 5.30
N LEU A 47 -13.52 -9.14 6.16
CA LEU A 47 -12.45 -8.63 7.00
C LEU A 47 -11.29 -9.63 7.00
N ASP A 48 -10.07 -9.09 7.09
CA ASP A 48 -8.89 -9.83 7.52
C ASP A 48 -8.72 -9.72 9.04
N ASP A 49 -7.85 -10.54 9.62
CA ASP A 49 -7.62 -10.56 11.08
C ASP A 49 -7.29 -9.17 11.64
N ARG A 50 -6.46 -8.39 10.93
CA ARG A 50 -6.01 -7.08 11.41
C ARG A 50 -7.14 -6.07 11.41
N ARG A 51 -7.95 -6.07 10.34
CA ARG A 51 -9.14 -5.21 10.23
C ARG A 51 -10.19 -5.60 11.26
N PHE A 52 -10.41 -6.89 11.48
CA PHE A 52 -11.28 -7.39 12.55
C PHE A 52 -10.85 -6.88 13.93
N PHE A 53 -9.57 -7.06 14.30
CA PHE A 53 -9.08 -6.57 15.58
C PHE A 53 -9.17 -5.05 15.71
N SER A 54 -8.89 -4.30 14.64
CA SER A 54 -9.01 -2.82 14.65
C SER A 54 -10.46 -2.37 14.84
N LEU A 55 -11.42 -3.06 14.22
CA LEU A 55 -12.84 -2.75 14.31
C LEU A 55 -13.43 -3.02 15.70
N ILE A 56 -12.99 -4.11 16.35
CA ILE A 56 -13.45 -4.52 17.68
C ILE A 56 -12.80 -3.71 18.81
N SER A 57 -11.50 -3.41 18.69
CA SER A 57 -10.79 -2.62 19.71
C SER A 57 -11.16 -1.14 19.70
N ASN A 58 -11.84 -0.65 18.65
CA ASN A 58 -11.99 0.78 18.33
C ASN A 58 -10.65 1.54 18.32
N GLU A 59 -9.52 0.84 18.24
CA GLU A 59 -8.21 1.46 18.09
C GLU A 59 -7.94 1.72 16.60
N GLU A 60 -7.89 3.00 16.24
CA GLU A 60 -7.28 3.40 14.98
C GLU A 60 -5.77 3.15 15.07
N LYS A 61 -5.31 2.05 14.48
CA LYS A 61 -3.87 1.78 14.41
C LYS A 61 -3.21 2.84 13.53
N LYS A 62 -2.47 3.74 14.18
CA LYS A 62 -1.60 4.70 13.50
C LYS A 62 -0.64 3.95 12.58
N VAL A 63 -0.50 4.46 11.37
CA VAL A 63 0.49 3.95 10.40
C VAL A 63 1.88 4.02 11.03
N ASP A 64 2.60 2.90 11.04
CA ASP A 64 4.01 2.89 11.44
C ASP A 64 4.90 3.46 10.32
N LEU A 65 5.08 4.77 10.34
CA LEU A 65 5.90 5.51 9.39
C LEU A 65 7.37 5.09 9.43
N LYS A 66 7.88 4.60 10.58
CA LYS A 66 9.25 4.08 10.67
C LYS A 66 9.40 2.83 9.83
N LYS A 67 8.38 1.96 9.84
CA LYS A 67 8.34 0.76 8.99
C LYS A 67 8.29 1.15 7.51
N VAL A 68 7.47 2.14 7.14
CA VAL A 68 7.38 2.63 5.75
C VAL A 68 8.73 3.16 5.26
N LEU A 69 9.41 4.00 6.06
CA LEU A 69 10.74 4.55 5.75
C LEU A 69 11.80 3.44 5.60
N LYS A 70 11.73 2.38 6.42
CA LYS A 70 12.66 1.24 6.33
C LYS A 70 12.38 0.33 5.14
N GLU A 71 11.11 0.12 4.79
CA GLU A 71 10.72 -0.71 3.65
C GLU A 71 10.96 -0.01 2.31
N GLY A 72 10.99 1.33 2.30
CA GLY A 72 11.29 2.16 1.13
C GLY A 72 10.26 2.08 0.01
N ASN A 73 9.11 1.43 0.23
CA ASN A 73 8.05 1.28 -0.75
C ASN A 73 6.95 2.34 -0.56
N PHE A 74 7.30 3.59 -0.86
CA PHE A 74 6.43 4.74 -0.66
C PHE A 74 5.18 4.70 -1.55
N LEU A 75 5.26 4.22 -2.79
CA LEU A 75 4.10 4.10 -3.68
C LEU A 75 3.02 3.16 -3.11
N LYS A 76 3.44 2.01 -2.55
CA LYS A 76 2.52 1.10 -1.85
C LYS A 76 1.81 1.81 -0.69
N PHE A 77 2.55 2.65 0.04
CA PHE A 77 2.00 3.42 1.14
C PHE A 77 1.00 4.49 0.67
N PHE A 78 1.30 5.23 -0.40
CA PHE A 78 0.36 6.20 -0.98
C PHE A 78 -0.94 5.53 -1.46
N ILE A 79 -0.86 4.39 -2.15
CA ILE A 79 -2.05 3.66 -2.59
C ILE A 79 -2.89 3.20 -1.38
N TYR A 80 -2.24 2.71 -0.32
CA TYR A 80 -2.94 2.35 0.92
C TYR A 80 -3.70 3.54 1.52
N LEU A 81 -3.05 4.72 1.56
CA LEU A 81 -3.65 5.93 2.08
C LEU A 81 -4.90 6.31 1.30
N ILE A 82 -4.81 6.38 -0.03
CA ILE A 82 -5.94 6.69 -0.92
C ILE A 82 -7.12 5.76 -0.62
N LEU A 83 -6.89 4.44 -0.60
CA LEU A 83 -7.95 3.46 -0.34
C LEU A 83 -8.59 3.63 1.05
N ALA A 84 -7.77 3.82 2.09
CA ALA A 84 -8.27 3.99 3.45
C ALA A 84 -9.12 5.26 3.61
N ASN A 85 -8.74 6.34 2.94
CA ASN A 85 -9.46 7.61 3.00
C ASN A 85 -10.69 7.65 2.10
N SER A 86 -10.68 7.02 0.93
CA SER A 86 -11.88 6.85 0.12
C SER A 86 -12.95 6.11 0.91
N GLN A 87 -12.59 5.04 1.63
CA GLN A 87 -13.50 4.35 2.55
C GLN A 87 -14.02 5.29 3.65
N LYS A 88 -13.15 6.12 4.23
CA LYS A 88 -13.53 7.10 5.26
C LYS A 88 -14.49 8.17 4.74
N LYS A 89 -14.20 8.82 3.61
CA LYS A 89 -15.04 9.85 2.98
C LYS A 89 -16.44 9.33 2.64
N ILE A 90 -16.52 8.11 2.08
CA ILE A 90 -17.81 7.44 1.79
C ILE A 90 -18.61 7.22 3.08
N GLY A 91 -17.95 6.82 4.18
CA GLY A 91 -18.61 6.71 5.48
C GLY A 91 -19.09 8.06 6.01
N GLU A 92 -18.25 9.09 5.96
CA GLU A 92 -18.58 10.43 6.44
C GLU A 92 -19.74 11.08 5.68
N SER A 93 -19.78 10.98 4.34
CA SER A 93 -20.87 11.53 3.52
C SER A 93 -22.22 10.87 3.81
N LEU A 94 -22.22 9.62 4.28
CA LEU A 94 -23.40 8.86 4.67
C LEU A 94 -23.69 8.91 6.18
N GLY A 95 -22.85 9.59 6.97
CA GLY A 95 -23.02 9.77 8.40
C GLY A 95 -22.78 8.51 9.24
N ILE A 96 -22.07 7.50 8.70
CA ILE A 96 -21.83 6.22 9.37
C ILE A 96 -20.35 5.82 9.27
N LYS A 97 -19.82 5.17 10.31
CA LYS A 97 -18.42 4.73 10.31
C LYS A 97 -18.22 3.59 9.28
N PRO A 98 -17.15 3.62 8.47
CA PRO A 98 -16.84 2.51 7.58
C PRO A 98 -16.73 1.19 8.34
N GLY A 99 -17.34 0.13 7.80
CA GLY A 99 -17.33 -1.20 8.42
C GLY A 99 -18.34 -1.36 9.57
N SER A 100 -19.28 -0.42 9.76
CA SER A 100 -20.33 -0.54 10.77
C SER A 100 -21.25 -1.73 10.52
N GLU A 101 -21.50 -2.06 9.26
CA GLU A 101 -22.31 -3.22 8.85
C GLU A 101 -21.61 -4.53 9.23
N MET A 102 -20.30 -4.64 8.97
CA MET A 102 -19.51 -5.79 9.40
C MET A 102 -19.44 -5.89 10.92
N LYS A 103 -19.28 -4.74 11.62
CA LYS A 103 -19.30 -4.69 13.08
C LYS A 103 -20.64 -5.18 13.63
N LYS A 104 -21.75 -4.70 13.08
CA LYS A 104 -23.09 -5.13 13.45
C LYS A 104 -23.28 -6.63 13.21
N ALA A 105 -22.84 -7.15 12.05
CA ALA A 105 -22.89 -8.58 11.76
C ALA A 105 -22.14 -9.41 12.81
N ILE A 106 -20.97 -8.95 13.25
CA ILE A 106 -20.18 -9.58 14.32
C ILE A 106 -20.90 -9.53 15.66
N GLU A 107 -21.46 -8.37 16.04
CA GLU A 107 -22.20 -8.20 17.29
C GLU A 107 -23.42 -9.14 17.35
N ILE A 108 -24.15 -9.25 16.24
CA ILE A 108 -25.33 -10.11 16.13
C ILE A 108 -24.94 -11.58 16.16
N ALA A 109 -23.94 -11.98 15.37
CA ALA A 109 -23.43 -13.35 15.39
C ALA A 109 -22.99 -13.74 16.81
N SER A 110 -22.30 -12.85 17.52
CA SER A 110 -21.89 -13.06 18.91
C SER A 110 -23.10 -13.20 19.85
N ARG A 111 -24.14 -12.37 19.68
CA ARG A 111 -25.38 -12.42 20.48
C ARG A 111 -26.11 -13.76 20.32
N TYR A 112 -26.13 -14.31 19.11
CA TYR A 112 -26.77 -15.60 18.80
C TYR A 112 -25.83 -16.81 19.00
N GLY A 113 -24.58 -16.60 19.43
CA GLY A 113 -23.60 -17.68 19.59
C GLY A 113 -23.16 -18.34 18.27
N LEU A 114 -23.29 -17.62 17.16
CA LEU A 114 -22.93 -18.10 15.82
C LEU A 114 -21.42 -17.96 15.59
N PRO A 115 -20.79 -18.93 14.90
CA PRO A 115 -19.39 -18.80 14.52
C PRO A 115 -19.19 -17.67 13.50
N ILE A 116 -18.14 -16.88 13.71
CA ILE A 116 -17.75 -15.77 12.84
C ILE A 116 -16.56 -16.20 11.98
N TYR A 117 -16.66 -15.96 10.67
CA TYR A 117 -15.63 -16.30 9.70
C TYR A 117 -15.07 -15.07 8.98
N LEU A 118 -13.76 -14.90 9.05
CA LEU A 118 -13.04 -13.89 8.27
C LEU A 118 -12.69 -14.46 6.91
N ILE A 119 -13.20 -13.83 5.85
CA ILE A 119 -13.12 -14.36 4.48
C ILE A 119 -12.28 -13.53 3.52
N ASP A 120 -11.76 -12.37 3.94
CA ASP A 120 -10.92 -11.53 3.09
C ASP A 120 -9.40 -11.76 3.33
N ARG A 121 -8.60 -11.30 2.38
CA ARG A 121 -7.14 -11.41 2.35
C ARG A 121 -6.49 -10.22 3.06
N ASP A 122 -5.39 -10.45 3.78
CA ASP A 122 -4.58 -9.38 4.42
C ASP A 122 -4.28 -8.27 3.41
N ILE A 123 -4.71 -7.05 3.74
CA ILE A 123 -4.54 -5.87 2.87
C ILE A 123 -3.07 -5.64 2.45
N ASN A 124 -2.09 -5.99 3.27
CA ASN A 124 -0.67 -5.88 2.93
C ASN A 124 -0.27 -6.86 1.83
N ILE A 125 -0.87 -8.05 1.80
CA ILE A 125 -0.66 -9.02 0.72
C ILE A 125 -1.28 -8.45 -0.55
N THR A 126 -2.53 -8.00 -0.48
CA THR A 126 -3.25 -7.36 -1.61
C THR A 126 -2.44 -6.21 -2.22
N LEU A 127 -1.98 -5.27 -1.40
CA LEU A 127 -1.15 -4.15 -1.85
C LEU A 127 0.22 -4.58 -2.39
N SER A 128 0.84 -5.61 -1.81
CA SER A 128 2.12 -6.10 -2.32
C SER A 128 1.96 -6.79 -3.68
N ARG A 129 0.86 -7.51 -3.88
CA ARG A 129 0.52 -8.12 -5.17
C ARG A 129 0.22 -7.08 -6.23
N LEU A 130 -0.46 -5.99 -5.86
CA LEU A 130 -0.70 -4.87 -6.76
C LEU A 130 0.63 -4.34 -7.30
N MET A 131 1.59 -4.11 -6.40
CA MET A 131 2.94 -3.68 -6.77
C MET A 131 3.71 -4.70 -7.63
N ASP A 132 3.46 -5.99 -7.46
CA ASP A 132 4.13 -7.07 -8.19
C ASP A 132 3.56 -7.33 -9.59
N ARG A 133 2.27 -7.05 -9.76
CA ARG A 133 1.53 -7.15 -11.03
C ARG A 133 1.74 -5.91 -11.90
N MET A 134 1.81 -4.73 -11.29
CA MET A 134 2.07 -3.49 -12.01
C MET A 134 3.45 -3.47 -12.67
N THR A 135 3.44 -3.14 -13.95
CA THR A 135 4.62 -2.82 -14.75
C THR A 135 5.27 -1.51 -14.29
N PHE A 136 6.53 -1.29 -14.68
CA PHE A 136 7.21 -0.03 -14.38
C PHE A 136 6.53 1.18 -15.02
N LYS A 137 5.95 1.01 -16.22
CA LYS A 137 5.19 2.06 -16.91
C LYS A 137 3.94 2.46 -16.14
N GLU A 138 3.18 1.49 -15.63
CA GLU A 138 1.98 1.77 -14.81
C GLU A 138 2.33 2.48 -13.51
N LYS A 139 3.45 2.11 -12.86
CA LYS A 139 3.93 2.79 -11.65
C LYS A 139 4.29 4.24 -11.92
N ILE A 140 4.99 4.50 -13.03
CA ILE A 140 5.32 5.85 -13.47
C ILE A 140 4.05 6.63 -13.81
N LYS A 141 3.11 6.02 -14.54
CA LYS A 141 1.83 6.64 -14.91
C LYS A 141 1.05 7.08 -13.68
N ILE A 142 0.82 6.18 -12.72
CA ILE A 142 0.11 6.49 -11.46
C ILE A 142 0.85 7.58 -10.69
N PHE A 143 2.18 7.51 -10.61
CA PHE A 143 2.95 8.53 -9.92
C PHE A 143 2.84 9.90 -10.59
N TRP A 144 2.83 9.96 -11.93
CA TRP A 144 2.60 11.19 -12.68
C TRP A 144 1.17 11.72 -12.56
N GLU A 145 0.17 10.84 -12.60
CA GLU A 145 -1.23 11.21 -12.41
C GLU A 145 -1.46 11.80 -11.00
N LEU A 146 -0.82 11.24 -9.97
CA LEU A 146 -0.85 11.79 -8.62
C LEU A 146 -0.09 13.13 -8.47
N LEU A 147 0.83 13.45 -9.38
CA LEU A 147 1.60 14.70 -9.34
C LEU A 147 0.99 15.81 -10.21
N ASN A 148 0.36 15.43 -11.32
CA ASN A 148 -0.22 16.33 -12.32
C ASN A 148 -1.75 16.39 -12.21
N SER A 149 -2.31 15.95 -11.10
CA SER A 149 -3.70 16.21 -10.81
C SER A 149 -3.89 17.71 -10.63
N ASP A 150 -4.47 18.36 -11.63
CA ASP A 150 -4.88 19.76 -11.56
C ASP A 150 -6.06 19.91 -10.56
N GLU A 151 -6.35 21.17 -10.18
CA GLU A 151 -7.35 21.66 -9.20
C GLU A 151 -8.82 21.25 -9.48
N GLY A 152 -9.08 20.11 -10.15
CA GLY A 152 -10.42 19.58 -10.42
C GLY A 152 -10.50 18.14 -10.96
N ASP A 153 -9.37 17.44 -11.21
CA ASP A 153 -9.40 16.10 -11.82
C ASP A 153 -9.21 14.93 -10.81
N LEU A 154 -8.78 15.22 -9.58
CA LEU A 154 -8.67 14.25 -8.48
C LEU A 154 -9.53 14.60 -7.25
N GLU A 155 -10.52 15.48 -7.39
CA GLU A 155 -11.70 15.26 -6.57
C GLU A 155 -12.17 13.85 -6.89
N VAL A 156 -12.36 13.02 -5.87
CA VAL A 156 -13.42 12.04 -6.01
C VAL A 156 -14.65 12.92 -6.09
N ASP A 157 -15.00 13.33 -7.32
CA ASP A 157 -16.11 14.21 -7.59
C ASP A 157 -17.27 13.68 -6.76
N ASP A 158 -18.01 14.56 -6.10
CA ASP A 158 -19.20 14.14 -5.35
C ASP A 158 -20.09 13.26 -6.24
N ASP A 159 -20.06 13.46 -7.56
CA ASP A 159 -20.72 12.60 -8.53
C ASP A 159 -20.04 11.23 -8.72
N LEU A 160 -18.71 11.12 -8.64
CA LEU A 160 -17.97 9.85 -8.67
C LEU A 160 -18.12 9.08 -7.34
N LEU A 161 -18.19 9.78 -6.20
CA LEU A 161 -18.57 9.20 -4.89
C LEU A 161 -20.01 8.71 -4.90
N LYS A 162 -20.96 9.53 -5.40
CA LYS A 162 -22.35 9.11 -5.58
C LYS A 162 -22.44 7.90 -6.50
N GLU A 163 -21.74 7.91 -7.62
CA GLU A 163 -21.72 6.78 -8.56
C GLU A 163 -21.14 5.51 -7.91
N MET A 164 -20.10 5.63 -7.07
CA MET A 164 -19.56 4.51 -6.30
C MET A 164 -20.59 3.91 -5.33
N VAL A 165 -21.41 4.75 -4.69
CA VAL A 165 -22.40 4.36 -3.69
C VAL A 165 -23.68 3.84 -4.34
N GLU A 166 -24.19 4.55 -5.35
CA GLU A 166 -25.47 4.29 -6.01
C GLU A 166 -25.34 3.21 -7.08
N ASN A 167 -24.19 3.14 -7.78
CA ASN A 167 -23.96 2.23 -8.91
C ASN A 167 -22.58 1.54 -8.81
N PRO A 168 -22.33 0.72 -7.77
CA PRO A 168 -21.03 0.08 -7.55
C PRO A 168 -20.56 -0.77 -8.75
N GLU A 169 -21.50 -1.34 -9.51
CA GLU A 169 -21.22 -2.11 -10.74
C GLU A 169 -20.63 -1.24 -11.85
N LYS A 170 -21.18 -0.02 -12.05
CA LYS A 170 -20.70 0.93 -13.07
C LYS A 170 -19.33 1.47 -12.69
N PHE A 171 -19.10 1.75 -11.40
CA PHE A 171 -17.78 2.13 -10.90
C PHE A 171 -16.73 1.04 -11.12
N ILE A 172 -17.06 -0.22 -10.82
CA ILE A 172 -16.15 -1.35 -11.06
C ILE A 172 -15.78 -1.47 -12.53
N LYS A 173 -16.74 -1.26 -13.44
CA LYS A 173 -16.49 -1.27 -14.87
C LYS A 173 -15.54 -0.14 -15.29
N LEU A 174 -15.77 1.08 -14.81
CA LEU A 174 -14.87 2.22 -15.06
C LEU A 174 -13.46 1.94 -14.55
N LEU A 175 -13.33 1.41 -13.33
CA LEU A 175 -12.04 1.06 -12.73
C LEU A 175 -11.28 0.04 -13.58
N LYS A 176 -11.98 -0.95 -14.14
CA LYS A 176 -11.41 -1.95 -15.03
C LYS A 176 -10.91 -1.35 -16.35
N GLU A 177 -11.62 -0.36 -16.88
CA GLU A 177 -11.23 0.36 -18.10
C GLU A 177 -10.01 1.27 -17.85
N MET A 178 -9.95 1.92 -16.69
CA MET A 178 -8.84 2.80 -16.31
C MET A 178 -7.54 2.03 -15.99
N SER A 179 -7.66 0.98 -15.17
CA SER A 179 -6.53 0.17 -14.75
C SER A 179 -6.94 -1.30 -14.56
N PRO A 180 -6.74 -2.14 -15.59
CA PRO A 180 -7.04 -3.56 -15.51
C PRO A 180 -6.33 -4.27 -14.35
N THR A 181 -5.08 -3.87 -14.05
CA THR A 181 -4.30 -4.43 -12.94
C THR A 181 -4.84 -4.05 -11.57
N ILE A 182 -5.34 -2.82 -11.39
CA ILE A 182 -5.98 -2.43 -10.13
C ILE A 182 -7.26 -3.22 -9.93
N TYR A 183 -8.12 -3.31 -10.94
CA TYR A 183 -9.34 -4.13 -10.90
C TYR A 183 -9.02 -5.60 -10.61
N GLU A 184 -8.06 -6.19 -11.32
CA GLU A 184 -7.67 -7.60 -11.14
C GLU A 184 -7.29 -7.90 -9.69
N VAL A 185 -6.45 -7.06 -9.07
CA VAL A 185 -5.91 -7.35 -7.73
C VAL A 185 -6.82 -6.90 -6.60
N LEU A 186 -7.47 -5.73 -6.72
CA LEU A 186 -8.30 -5.14 -5.65
C LEU A 186 -9.75 -5.63 -5.67
N VAL A 187 -10.21 -6.22 -6.79
CA VAL A 187 -11.58 -6.74 -6.91
C VAL A 187 -11.53 -8.23 -7.22
N ASP A 188 -11.09 -8.61 -8.43
CA ASP A 188 -11.27 -9.97 -8.95
C ASP A 188 -10.53 -11.04 -8.12
N GLU A 189 -9.28 -10.80 -7.72
CA GLU A 189 -8.53 -11.71 -6.86
C GLU A 189 -9.15 -11.84 -5.45
N ARG A 190 -9.74 -10.77 -4.93
CA ARG A 190 -10.43 -10.80 -3.63
C ARG A 190 -11.74 -11.56 -3.73
N ASP A 191 -12.50 -11.39 -4.81
CA ASP A 191 -13.70 -12.19 -5.08
C ASP A 191 -13.39 -13.68 -5.13
N ARG A 192 -12.30 -14.06 -5.83
CA ARG A 192 -11.84 -15.46 -5.87
C ARG A 192 -11.49 -15.97 -4.49
N PHE A 193 -10.76 -15.17 -3.70
CA PHE A 193 -10.33 -15.54 -2.36
C PHE A 193 -11.54 -15.74 -1.43
N MET A 194 -12.45 -14.76 -1.39
CA MET A 194 -13.68 -14.81 -0.58
C MET A 194 -14.60 -15.95 -0.99
N ALA A 195 -14.82 -16.14 -2.30
CA ALA A 195 -15.66 -17.22 -2.80
C ALA A 195 -15.09 -18.59 -2.45
N LYS A 196 -13.78 -18.81 -2.63
CA LYS A 196 -13.14 -20.08 -2.24
C LYS A 196 -13.22 -20.30 -0.73
N ARG A 197 -13.01 -19.27 0.09
CA ARG A 197 -13.18 -19.36 1.55
C ARG A 197 -14.62 -19.73 1.93
N LEU A 198 -15.62 -19.06 1.35
CA LEU A 198 -17.04 -19.37 1.58
C LEU A 198 -17.40 -20.79 1.14
N PHE A 199 -16.92 -21.23 -0.03
CA PHE A 199 -17.16 -22.57 -0.54
C PHE A 199 -16.62 -23.64 0.41
N GLU A 200 -15.38 -23.49 0.90
CA GLU A 200 -14.82 -24.41 1.89
C GLU A 200 -15.54 -24.35 3.24
N LEU A 201 -15.99 -23.16 3.68
CA LEU A 201 -16.76 -23.00 4.92
C LEU A 201 -18.15 -23.62 4.87
N SER A 202 -18.75 -23.67 3.67
CA SER A 202 -20.09 -24.22 3.44
C SER A 202 -20.15 -25.75 3.64
N LYS A 203 -19.01 -26.44 3.54
CA LYS A 203 -18.91 -27.88 3.72
C LYS A 203 -19.37 -28.29 5.11
N GLY A 204 -20.34 -29.20 5.17
CA GLY A 204 -20.96 -29.66 6.41
C GLY A 204 -21.92 -28.65 7.03
N LYS A 205 -22.36 -27.62 6.28
CA LYS A 205 -23.34 -26.63 6.73
C LYS A 205 -24.52 -26.49 5.79
N ASN A 206 -25.71 -26.26 6.34
CA ASN A 206 -26.92 -26.06 5.55
C ASN A 206 -27.08 -24.61 5.09
N SER A 207 -26.65 -23.64 5.90
CA SER A 207 -26.80 -22.22 5.56
C SER A 207 -25.69 -21.34 6.14
N LEU A 208 -25.32 -20.31 5.37
CA LEU A 208 -24.34 -19.29 5.75
C LEU A 208 -24.83 -17.90 5.33
N VAL A 209 -24.59 -16.91 6.16
CA VAL A 209 -24.74 -15.49 5.78
C VAL A 209 -23.36 -14.87 5.62
N ALA A 210 -23.15 -14.11 4.54
CA ALA A 210 -21.90 -13.41 4.26
C ALA A 210 -22.17 -11.91 4.05
N VAL A 211 -21.54 -11.07 4.87
CA VAL A 211 -21.63 -9.60 4.77
C VAL A 211 -20.38 -9.07 4.09
N VAL A 212 -20.56 -8.54 2.87
CA VAL A 212 -19.49 -8.12 1.96
C VAL A 212 -19.84 -6.79 1.33
N GLY A 213 -18.86 -6.06 0.79
CA GLY A 213 -19.09 -4.87 -0.02
C GLY A 213 -19.91 -5.21 -1.27
N ALA A 214 -20.85 -4.34 -1.64
CA ALA A 214 -21.76 -4.59 -2.76
C ALA A 214 -21.02 -4.91 -4.07
N GLY A 215 -19.88 -4.26 -4.30
CA GLY A 215 -19.04 -4.50 -5.46
C GLY A 215 -18.47 -5.92 -5.60
N HIS A 216 -18.45 -6.70 -4.52
CA HIS A 216 -17.94 -8.07 -4.50
C HIS A 216 -19.02 -9.13 -4.70
N VAL A 217 -20.30 -8.78 -4.54
CA VAL A 217 -21.40 -9.76 -4.54
C VAL A 217 -21.45 -10.56 -5.84
N GLU A 218 -21.53 -9.89 -6.99
CA GLU A 218 -21.60 -10.58 -8.30
C GLU A 218 -20.38 -11.45 -8.58
N GLY A 219 -19.19 -10.96 -8.23
CA GLY A 219 -17.93 -11.69 -8.38
C GLY A 219 -17.91 -12.96 -7.54
N ILE A 220 -18.31 -12.87 -6.27
CA ILE A 220 -18.39 -14.01 -5.36
C ILE A 220 -19.38 -15.05 -5.89
N VAL A 221 -20.59 -14.65 -6.27
CA VAL A 221 -21.61 -15.56 -6.84
C VAL A 221 -21.06 -16.30 -8.05
N ARG A 222 -20.42 -15.57 -8.97
CA ARG A 222 -19.81 -16.14 -10.17
C ARG A 222 -18.75 -17.19 -9.83
N TYR A 223 -17.88 -16.94 -8.84
CA TYR A 223 -16.85 -17.89 -8.46
C TYR A 223 -17.38 -19.08 -7.65
N LEU A 224 -18.39 -18.89 -6.80
CA LEU A 224 -19.07 -19.99 -6.12
C LEU A 224 -19.66 -21.00 -7.13
N LYS A 225 -20.29 -20.51 -8.20
CA LYS A 225 -20.80 -21.36 -9.28
C LYS A 225 -19.69 -22.03 -10.10
N GLN A 226 -18.54 -21.38 -10.26
CA GLN A 226 -17.39 -22.03 -10.88
C GLN A 226 -16.82 -23.17 -10.04
N LEU A 227 -16.73 -22.96 -8.72
CA LEU A 227 -16.27 -23.96 -7.75
C LEU A 227 -17.23 -25.16 -7.68
N GLU A 228 -18.54 -24.91 -7.68
CA GLU A 228 -19.57 -25.96 -7.78
C GLU A 228 -19.39 -26.81 -9.05
N ASN A 229 -19.04 -26.17 -10.18
CA ASN A 229 -18.76 -26.86 -11.44
C ASN A 229 -17.35 -27.50 -11.51
N GLY A 230 -16.64 -27.62 -10.39
CA GLY A 230 -15.37 -28.32 -10.30
C GLY A 230 -14.12 -27.51 -10.70
N LYS A 231 -14.24 -26.20 -10.97
CA LYS A 231 -13.06 -25.35 -11.16
C LYS A 231 -12.43 -25.04 -9.81
N ASP A 232 -11.17 -25.37 -9.61
CA ASP A 232 -10.48 -25.05 -8.36
C ASP A 232 -9.87 -23.64 -8.37
N ILE A 233 -9.75 -23.06 -7.18
CA ILE A 233 -9.09 -21.77 -6.94
C ILE A 233 -8.00 -22.02 -5.90
N ASP A 234 -6.74 -21.87 -6.31
CA ASP A 234 -5.60 -21.99 -5.41
C ASP A 234 -5.42 -20.72 -4.56
N LEU A 235 -5.84 -20.80 -3.29
CA LEU A 235 -5.62 -19.73 -2.31
C LEU A 235 -4.12 -19.41 -2.14
N MET A 236 -3.24 -20.40 -2.30
CA MET A 236 -1.79 -20.20 -2.16
C MET A 236 -1.26 -19.29 -3.26
N GLU A 237 -1.77 -19.42 -4.48
CA GLU A 237 -1.45 -18.49 -5.57
C GLU A 237 -1.91 -17.07 -5.23
N LEU A 238 -3.10 -16.90 -4.66
CA LEU A 238 -3.67 -15.60 -4.31
C LEU A 238 -2.99 -14.92 -3.11
N ILE A 239 -2.26 -15.65 -2.28
CA ILE A 239 -1.44 -15.06 -1.20
C ILE A 239 0.05 -14.97 -1.54
N LYS A 240 0.47 -15.58 -2.65
CA LYS A 240 1.87 -15.57 -3.09
C LYS A 240 2.27 -14.20 -3.59
N VAL A 241 3.04 -13.48 -2.78
CA VAL A 241 3.73 -12.25 -3.21
C VAL A 241 5.04 -12.68 -3.87
N LYS A 242 5.48 -11.99 -4.95
CA LYS A 242 6.83 -12.20 -5.50
C LYS A 242 7.80 -11.88 -4.37
N LYS A 243 8.34 -12.93 -3.74
CA LYS A 243 9.58 -12.78 -2.98
C LYS A 243 10.59 -12.32 -4.02
N ARG A 244 10.96 -11.03 -4.03
CA ARG A 244 12.17 -10.57 -4.74
C ARG A 244 13.22 -11.64 -4.44
N LYS A 245 13.76 -12.32 -5.46
CA LYS A 245 14.77 -13.37 -5.26
C LYS A 245 15.91 -12.70 -4.50
N LYS A 246 15.86 -12.82 -3.16
CA LYS A 246 16.72 -12.05 -2.26
C LYS A 246 18.16 -12.39 -2.57
N SER A 247 18.46 -13.59 -3.04
CA SER A 247 19.82 -13.99 -3.43
C SER A 247 20.36 -13.21 -4.64
N LEU A 248 19.70 -13.26 -5.81
CA LEU A 248 20.25 -12.64 -7.03
C LEU A 248 20.23 -11.11 -6.98
N THR A 249 19.16 -10.51 -6.47
CA THR A 249 19.09 -9.05 -6.34
C THR A 249 20.04 -8.55 -5.27
N LYS A 250 20.17 -9.23 -4.12
CA LYS A 250 21.21 -8.87 -3.16
C LYS A 250 22.61 -9.13 -3.70
N LEU A 251 22.86 -10.23 -4.41
CA LEU A 251 24.16 -10.52 -5.01
C LEU A 251 24.53 -9.44 -6.03
N LEU A 252 23.60 -9.00 -6.86
CA LEU A 252 23.81 -7.91 -7.79
C LEU A 252 24.00 -6.57 -7.06
N THR A 253 23.17 -6.27 -6.06
CA THR A 253 23.31 -5.04 -5.26
C THR A 253 24.64 -5.05 -4.49
N TYR A 254 24.99 -6.13 -3.81
CA TYR A 254 26.28 -6.31 -3.12
C TYR A 254 27.45 -6.37 -4.11
N GLY A 255 27.27 -6.92 -5.31
CA GLY A 255 28.28 -6.96 -6.36
C GLY A 255 28.57 -5.56 -6.91
N ILE A 256 27.54 -4.79 -7.24
CA ILE A 256 27.65 -3.37 -7.62
C ILE A 256 28.28 -2.58 -6.47
N SER A 257 27.86 -2.85 -5.23
CA SER A 257 28.42 -2.22 -4.03
C SER A 257 29.91 -2.49 -3.85
N LEU A 258 30.31 -3.77 -3.94
CA LEU A 258 31.70 -4.19 -3.86
C LEU A 258 32.51 -3.63 -5.02
N ALA A 259 31.94 -3.54 -6.23
CA ALA A 259 32.59 -2.91 -7.37
C ALA A 259 32.82 -1.41 -7.14
N ILE A 260 31.82 -0.68 -6.64
CA ILE A 260 31.97 0.75 -6.27
C ILE A 260 33.04 0.91 -5.19
N ILE A 261 33.03 0.07 -4.15
CA ILE A 261 34.06 0.09 -3.09
C ILE A 261 35.44 -0.22 -3.67
N ALA A 262 35.57 -1.25 -4.51
CA ALA A 262 36.85 -1.63 -5.10
C ALA A 262 37.40 -0.53 -6.03
N ILE A 263 36.54 0.06 -6.86
CA ILE A 263 36.90 1.21 -7.71
C ILE A 263 37.34 2.39 -6.84
N PHE A 264 36.57 2.72 -5.80
CA PHE A 264 36.91 3.81 -4.90
C PHE A 264 38.23 3.57 -4.17
N LEU A 265 38.45 2.38 -3.62
CA LEU A 265 39.70 1.99 -2.95
C LEU A 265 40.90 1.99 -3.91
N TYR A 266 40.71 1.54 -5.16
CA TYR A 266 41.75 1.58 -6.18
C TYR A 266 42.13 3.02 -6.54
N ILE A 267 41.13 3.89 -6.70
CA ILE A 267 41.35 5.32 -6.94
C ILE A 267 42.10 5.97 -5.76
N VAL A 268 41.70 5.66 -4.52
CA VAL A 268 42.39 6.14 -3.32
C VAL A 268 43.83 5.63 -3.28
N TYR A 269 44.05 4.35 -3.54
CA TYR A 269 45.39 3.74 -3.59
C TYR A 269 46.29 4.42 -4.62
N TYR A 270 45.80 4.64 -5.85
CA TYR A 270 46.52 5.38 -6.89
C TYR A 270 46.86 6.81 -6.44
N ALA A 271 45.93 7.45 -5.73
CA ALA A 271 46.10 8.80 -5.22
C ALA A 271 47.01 8.90 -3.98
N LEU A 272 47.35 7.79 -3.29
CA LEU A 272 48.24 7.83 -2.11
C LEU A 272 49.63 8.41 -2.42
N ASN A 273 50.12 8.18 -3.64
CA ASN A 273 51.40 8.71 -4.10
C ASN A 273 51.32 10.18 -4.56
N ASN A 274 50.11 10.75 -4.59
CA ASN A 274 49.83 12.12 -5.05
C ASN A 274 48.91 12.84 -4.03
N PRO A 275 49.49 13.47 -2.99
CA PRO A 275 48.72 14.10 -1.92
C PRO A 275 47.66 15.11 -2.40
N GLU A 276 47.95 15.88 -3.46
CA GLU A 276 47.01 16.81 -4.08
C GLU A 276 45.83 16.10 -4.76
N LEU A 277 46.09 15.00 -5.46
CA LEU A 277 45.05 14.18 -6.10
C LEU A 277 44.14 13.54 -5.04
N LEU A 278 44.72 13.01 -3.96
CA LEU A 278 43.97 12.40 -2.86
C LEU A 278 43.06 13.42 -2.17
N LYS A 279 43.59 14.62 -1.91
CA LYS A 279 42.82 15.73 -1.34
C LYS A 279 41.67 16.14 -2.26
N MET A 280 41.93 16.28 -3.56
CA MET A 280 40.90 16.64 -4.54
C MET A 280 39.78 15.59 -4.59
N ILE A 281 40.12 14.31 -4.68
CA ILE A 281 39.15 13.20 -4.79
C ILE A 281 38.30 13.11 -3.53
N THR A 282 38.92 13.17 -2.36
CA THR A 282 38.22 13.13 -1.06
C THR A 282 37.28 14.32 -0.90
N PHE A 283 37.76 15.53 -1.24
CA PHE A 283 36.96 16.75 -1.16
C PHE A 283 35.77 16.70 -2.12
N GLN A 284 35.98 16.30 -3.38
CA GLN A 284 34.91 16.17 -4.36
C GLN A 284 33.89 15.11 -3.93
N TRP A 285 34.33 13.97 -3.41
CA TRP A 285 33.42 12.95 -2.89
C TRP A 285 32.50 13.49 -1.81
N ILE A 286 33.05 14.18 -0.81
CA ILE A 286 32.28 14.77 0.29
C ILE A 286 31.31 15.83 -0.24
N ILE A 287 31.79 16.76 -1.08
CA ILE A 287 30.99 17.87 -1.58
C ILE A 287 29.86 17.41 -2.50
N PHE A 288 30.13 16.49 -3.43
CA PHE A 288 29.09 16.06 -4.37
C PHE A 288 28.10 15.09 -3.73
N THR A 289 28.55 14.10 -2.95
CA THR A 289 27.61 13.18 -2.30
C THR A 289 26.85 13.85 -1.15
N GLY A 290 27.56 14.55 -0.26
CA GLY A 290 27.00 15.30 0.85
C GLY A 290 26.18 16.51 0.39
N GLY A 291 26.76 17.35 -0.46
CA GLY A 291 26.13 18.59 -0.92
C GLY A 291 24.87 18.35 -1.74
N LEU A 292 24.87 17.41 -2.69
CA LEU A 292 23.66 17.10 -3.46
C LEU A 292 22.59 16.42 -2.60
N SER A 293 22.98 15.60 -1.62
CA SER A 293 22.03 15.00 -0.68
C SER A 293 21.36 16.07 0.19
N ALA A 294 22.16 17.00 0.74
CA ALA A 294 21.67 18.14 1.51
C ALA A 294 20.81 19.08 0.66
N LEU A 295 21.18 19.31 -0.60
CA LEU A 295 20.37 20.06 -1.56
C LEU A 295 19.01 19.38 -1.76
N GLY A 296 18.97 18.05 -1.87
CA GLY A 296 17.73 17.29 -1.92
C GLY A 296 16.83 17.53 -0.70
N VAL A 297 17.40 17.60 0.51
CA VAL A 297 16.65 17.96 1.73
C VAL A 297 16.12 19.40 1.66
N ILE A 298 16.93 20.35 1.18
CA ILE A 298 16.54 21.76 1.06
C ILE A 298 15.40 21.91 0.02
N LEU A 299 15.52 21.26 -1.13
CA LEU A 299 14.48 21.22 -2.17
C LEU A 299 13.18 20.60 -1.64
N ALA A 300 13.27 19.59 -0.78
CA ALA A 300 12.14 19.01 -0.08
C ALA A 300 11.54 19.90 1.02
N ARG A 301 12.07 21.11 1.23
CA ARG A 301 11.72 22.03 2.33
C ARG A 301 11.91 21.39 3.71
N GLY A 302 12.92 20.54 3.83
CA GLY A 302 13.33 19.88 5.06
C GLY A 302 14.02 20.82 6.05
N LYS A 303 14.21 20.37 7.28
CA LYS A 303 14.91 21.18 8.30
C LYS A 303 16.40 21.26 8.01
N LEU A 304 17.03 22.38 8.38
CA LEU A 304 18.47 22.60 8.18
C LEU A 304 19.33 21.54 8.89
N ILE A 305 18.91 21.12 10.09
CA ILE A 305 19.58 20.04 10.83
C ILE A 305 19.55 18.72 10.04
N THR A 306 18.44 18.43 9.36
CA THR A 306 18.31 17.24 8.51
C THR A 306 19.23 17.35 7.29
N ALA A 307 19.36 18.54 6.69
CA ALA A 307 20.27 18.77 5.58
C ALA A 307 21.73 18.58 6.00
N LEU A 308 22.10 19.04 7.20
CA LEU A 308 23.44 18.83 7.78
C LEU A 308 23.71 17.35 8.07
N ILE A 309 22.75 16.62 8.62
CA ILE A 309 22.89 15.18 8.83
C ILE A 309 22.98 14.43 7.48
N ALA A 310 22.19 14.83 6.47
CA ALA A 310 22.29 14.26 5.13
C ALA A 310 23.69 14.53 4.51
N PHE A 311 24.21 15.75 4.65
CA PHE A 311 25.56 16.12 4.20
C PHE A 311 26.65 15.25 4.83
N LEU A 312 26.59 15.05 6.16
CA LEU A 312 27.59 14.28 6.90
C LEU A 312 27.46 12.77 6.68
N SER A 313 26.24 12.27 6.53
CA SER A 313 25.98 10.83 6.40
C SER A 313 26.15 10.33 4.96
N ALA A 314 25.89 11.14 3.94
CA ALA A 314 25.98 10.69 2.54
C ALA A 314 27.36 10.14 2.15
N PRO A 315 28.50 10.82 2.42
CA PRO A 315 29.82 10.32 1.99
C PRO A 315 30.17 8.95 2.55
N ILE A 316 29.64 8.62 3.75
CA ILE A 316 29.88 7.35 4.44
C ILE A 316 28.90 6.28 3.93
N THR A 317 27.62 6.62 3.86
CA THR A 317 26.55 5.68 3.52
C THR A 317 26.52 5.30 2.04
N THR A 318 27.07 6.14 1.17
CA THR A 318 27.28 5.81 -0.25
C THR A 318 28.45 4.86 -0.47
N LEU A 319 29.48 4.91 0.39
CA LEU A 319 30.62 3.98 0.36
C LEU A 319 30.27 2.62 0.95
N VAL A 320 29.41 2.58 1.96
CA VAL A 320 28.92 1.34 2.57
C VAL A 320 27.42 1.23 2.29
N PRO A 321 27.02 0.72 1.11
CA PRO A 321 25.62 0.53 0.75
C PRO A 321 25.01 -0.63 1.56
N LEU A 322 24.74 -0.35 2.83
CA LEU A 322 23.85 -1.12 3.67
C LEU A 322 22.42 -0.68 3.31
N PRO A 323 21.53 -1.61 2.88
CA PRO A 323 20.14 -1.27 2.52
C PRO A 323 19.34 -0.57 3.63
N LEU A 324 19.80 -0.67 4.89
CA LEU A 324 19.20 -0.08 6.07
C LEU A 324 19.87 1.23 6.52
N ALA A 325 20.94 1.67 5.84
CA ALA A 325 21.72 2.85 6.19
C ALA A 325 21.78 3.89 5.07
N ALA A 326 20.93 3.81 4.05
CA ALA A 326 20.86 4.82 3.00
C ALA A 326 20.63 6.22 3.61
N VAL A 327 21.31 7.24 3.08
CA VAL A 327 21.19 8.64 3.57
C VAL A 327 19.74 9.11 3.66
N GLY A 328 18.87 8.69 2.74
CA GLY A 328 17.45 9.01 2.77
C GLY A 328 16.71 8.43 3.94
N THR A 329 17.01 7.21 4.35
CA THR A 329 16.42 6.62 5.55
C THR A 329 16.85 7.39 6.80
N ILE A 330 18.13 7.78 6.88
CA ILE A 330 18.65 8.59 7.99
C ILE A 330 17.99 9.97 7.99
N ALA A 331 18.01 10.69 6.86
CA ALA A 331 17.43 12.01 6.72
C ALA A 331 15.92 12.00 7.03
N GLY A 332 15.17 11.02 6.51
CA GLY A 332 13.75 10.87 6.81
C GLY A 332 13.47 10.58 8.29
N LEU A 333 14.25 9.70 8.93
CA LEU A 333 14.10 9.44 10.37
C LEU A 333 14.46 10.65 11.23
N VAL A 334 15.44 11.46 10.81
CA VAL A 334 15.79 12.71 11.49
C VAL A 334 14.69 13.75 11.31
N GLU A 335 14.20 13.94 10.08
CA GLU A 335 13.09 14.87 9.80
C GLU A 335 11.83 14.50 10.60
N LEU A 336 11.55 13.20 10.73
CA LEU A 336 10.43 12.69 11.52
C LEU A 336 10.52 13.05 13.01
N LYS A 337 11.72 13.30 13.55
CA LYS A 337 11.87 13.80 14.94
C LYS A 337 11.46 15.27 15.09
N TYR A 338 11.52 16.05 14.01
CA TYR A 338 11.24 17.48 14.01
C TYR A 338 9.90 17.84 13.38
N ARG A 339 9.15 16.84 12.90
CA ARG A 339 7.81 16.99 12.35
C ARG A 339 6.88 16.03 13.04
N GLU A 340 5.93 16.59 13.77
CA GLU A 340 4.80 15.81 14.26
C GLU A 340 3.93 15.40 13.07
N ILE A 341 3.71 14.09 12.96
CA ILE A 341 2.80 13.54 11.96
C ILE A 341 1.49 13.22 12.64
N THR A 342 0.44 13.87 12.17
CA THR A 342 -0.91 13.74 12.68
C THR A 342 -1.81 13.04 11.67
N ASP A 343 -3.00 12.64 12.09
CA ASP A 343 -3.99 12.05 11.18
C ASP A 343 -4.45 13.07 10.11
N LYS A 344 -4.33 14.37 10.42
CA LYS A 344 -4.54 15.45 9.43
C LYS A 344 -3.51 15.41 8.31
N ASP A 345 -2.26 15.03 8.60
CA ASP A 345 -1.25 14.88 7.56
C ASP A 345 -1.53 13.66 6.67
N LEU A 346 -2.08 12.58 7.23
CA LEU A 346 -2.50 11.43 6.42
C LEU A 346 -3.64 11.81 5.47
N VAL A 347 -4.68 12.45 5.98
CA VAL A 347 -5.84 12.91 5.21
C VAL A 347 -5.42 13.99 4.20
N GLY A 348 -4.57 14.93 4.62
CA GLY A 348 -4.13 16.05 3.81
C GLY A 348 -3.17 15.70 2.67
N ILE A 349 -2.60 14.49 2.62
CA ILE A 349 -1.88 14.02 1.41
C ILE A 349 -2.86 13.64 0.31
N ILE A 350 -4.02 13.12 0.70
CA ILE A 350 -4.97 12.49 -0.20
C ILE A 350 -5.95 13.52 -0.73
N ASN A 351 -6.30 14.49 0.11
CA ASN A 351 -7.07 15.66 -0.27
C ASN A 351 -6.18 16.78 -0.84
N ALA A 352 -4.89 16.51 -1.08
CA ALA A 352 -4.04 17.51 -1.68
C ALA A 352 -4.37 17.62 -3.16
N GLU A 353 -4.85 18.78 -3.57
CA GLU A 353 -5.24 19.09 -4.95
C GLU A 353 -4.09 19.74 -5.71
N SER A 354 -2.97 20.00 -5.03
CA SER A 354 -1.77 20.55 -5.65
C SER A 354 -0.49 20.06 -5.01
N ILE A 355 0.60 20.10 -5.79
CA ILE A 355 1.97 19.90 -5.30
C ILE A 355 2.27 20.85 -4.13
N LYS A 356 1.71 22.06 -4.14
CA LYS A 356 1.92 23.04 -3.08
C LYS A 356 1.34 22.57 -1.74
N GLU A 357 0.17 21.94 -1.77
CA GLU A 357 -0.47 21.35 -0.59
C GLU A 357 0.27 20.12 -0.08
N LEU A 358 0.69 19.23 -0.98
CA LEU A 358 1.58 18.12 -0.65
C LEU A 358 2.87 18.62 0.02
N LEU A 359 3.51 19.66 -0.54
CA LEU A 359 4.70 20.27 0.05
C LEU A 359 4.43 21.00 1.37
N ASN A 360 3.18 21.30 1.70
CA ASN A 360 2.78 21.84 3.01
C ASN A 360 2.40 20.75 4.01
N ASN A 361 2.26 19.51 3.58
CA ASN A 361 2.01 18.37 4.44
C ASN A 361 3.29 17.88 5.13
N ASN A 362 3.25 17.60 6.44
CA ASN A 362 4.47 17.16 7.15
C ASN A 362 4.89 15.76 6.76
N LEU A 363 3.93 14.84 6.55
CA LEU A 363 4.21 13.47 6.17
C LEU A 363 4.86 13.41 4.79
N PHE A 364 4.28 14.11 3.81
CA PHE A 364 4.85 14.17 2.46
C PHE A 364 6.26 14.75 2.48
N ARG A 365 6.50 15.81 3.26
CA ARG A 365 7.84 16.38 3.42
C ARG A 365 8.85 15.38 3.96
N VAL A 366 8.50 14.57 4.97
CA VAL A 366 9.41 13.51 5.48
C VAL A 366 9.76 12.50 4.39
N LEU A 367 8.77 12.06 3.61
CA LEU A 367 8.97 11.10 2.51
C LEU A 367 9.79 11.70 1.36
N LEU A 368 9.52 12.97 1.02
CA LEU A 368 10.23 13.70 -0.02
C LEU A 368 11.68 13.97 0.37
N VAL A 369 11.94 14.34 1.63
CA VAL A 369 13.29 14.47 2.20
C VAL A 369 14.07 13.17 2.03
N ALA A 370 13.47 12.03 2.41
CA ALA A 370 14.10 10.73 2.27
C ALA A 370 14.40 10.36 0.81
N THR A 371 13.49 10.71 -0.11
CA THR A 371 13.62 10.38 -1.54
C THR A 371 14.66 11.26 -2.22
N LEU A 372 14.56 12.59 -2.08
CA LEU A 372 15.44 13.54 -2.74
C LEU A 372 16.87 13.47 -2.20
N SER A 373 17.07 13.19 -0.91
CA SER A 373 18.44 13.04 -0.38
C SER A 373 19.13 11.77 -0.91
N ASN A 374 18.38 10.68 -1.12
CA ASN A 374 18.87 9.47 -1.78
C ASN A 374 19.24 9.72 -3.26
N ILE A 375 18.37 10.43 -3.99
CA ILE A 375 18.63 10.82 -5.38
C ILE A 375 19.89 11.69 -5.46
N GLY A 376 19.97 12.73 -4.62
CA GLY A 376 21.13 13.63 -4.58
C GLY A 376 22.45 12.91 -4.32
N ALA A 377 22.49 12.03 -3.31
CA ALA A 377 23.67 11.23 -3.03
C ALA A 377 24.03 10.28 -4.17
N SER A 378 23.03 9.66 -4.82
CA SER A 378 23.26 8.77 -5.97
C SER A 378 23.87 9.52 -7.16
N ILE A 379 23.35 10.71 -7.49
CA ILE A 379 23.92 11.58 -8.53
C ILE A 379 25.37 11.92 -8.19
N GLY A 380 25.65 12.26 -6.91
CA GLY A 380 27.00 12.55 -6.44
C GLY A 380 27.97 11.39 -6.65
N VAL A 381 27.54 10.15 -6.35
CA VAL A 381 28.34 8.93 -6.58
C VAL A 381 28.66 8.76 -8.06
N PHE A 382 27.67 8.81 -8.94
CA PHE A 382 27.89 8.61 -10.38
C PHE A 382 28.77 9.70 -10.99
N TYR A 383 28.56 10.96 -10.58
CA TYR A 383 29.39 12.07 -11.02
C TYR A 383 30.86 11.88 -10.61
N CYS A 384 31.11 11.53 -9.33
CA CYS A 384 32.47 11.33 -8.83
C CYS A 384 33.14 10.14 -9.52
N LEU A 385 32.45 9.00 -9.62
CA LEU A 385 33.01 7.81 -10.29
C LEU A 385 33.36 8.09 -11.76
N GLY A 386 32.45 8.75 -12.51
CA GLY A 386 32.71 9.11 -13.90
C GLY A 386 33.93 10.02 -14.06
N LYS A 387 34.06 11.04 -13.19
CA LYS A 387 35.19 11.96 -13.21
C LYS A 387 36.50 11.28 -12.82
N PHE A 388 36.49 10.40 -11.83
CA PHE A 388 37.69 9.74 -11.34
C PHE A 388 38.21 8.67 -12.28
N ILE A 389 37.32 7.94 -12.98
CA ILE A 389 37.71 7.03 -14.06
C ILE A 389 38.45 7.81 -15.17
N GLY A 390 38.02 9.04 -15.46
CA GLY A 390 38.72 9.90 -16.41
C GLY A 390 40.15 10.32 -16.01
N PHE A 391 40.54 10.20 -14.74
CA PHE A 391 41.92 10.44 -14.30
C PHE A 391 42.82 9.21 -14.41
N LEU A 392 42.25 8.04 -14.64
CA LEU A 392 42.98 6.77 -14.79
C LEU A 392 43.32 6.43 -16.25
N GLY A 393 42.84 7.23 -17.21
CA GLY A 393 42.99 7.03 -18.65
C GLY A 393 43.82 8.10 -19.34
#